data_AF-A0A4Q3XTL9-F1
#
_entry.id   AF-A0A4Q3XTL9-F1
#
_cell.length_a   1.000
_cell.length_b   1.000
_cell.length_c   1.000
_cell.angle_alpha   90.00
_cell.angle_beta   90.00
_cell.angle_gamma   90.00
#
_symmetry.space_group_name_H-M   'P 1'
#
loop_
_entity.id
_entity.type
_entity.pdbx_description
1 polymer ?
#
loop_
_entity_poly.entity_id
_entity_poly.type
_entity_poly.pdbx_seq_one_letter_code
_entity_poly.pdbx_strand_id
1 'polypeptide(L)'
;MSEADPQVSPRRPATGPLRTMQLVRERSVEAVLGRSGLNHPALAAEIRRRFGSTEVLDGALVREPVIEGAAPFQVEGRTFADCARDPLHPVTEFSEVRLDIAR
;
A
#
# COMPACT_ATOMS: atom_id res chain seq x y z
N MET A 1 4.77 19.76 31.41
CA MET A 1 4.27 18.40 31.08
C MET A 1 3.80 18.45 29.64
N SER A 2 4.64 17.98 28.71
CA SER A 2 4.35 18.00 27.27
C SER A 2 3.57 16.74 26.94
N GLU A 3 2.33 16.91 26.51
CA GLU A 3 1.44 15.86 26.04
C GLU A 3 1.94 15.45 24.65
N ALA A 4 2.42 14.21 24.53
CA ALA A 4 2.98 13.68 23.31
C ALA A 4 1.86 13.45 22.27
N ASP A 5 2.05 14.00 21.08
CA ASP A 5 1.23 13.76 19.89
C ASP A 5 1.26 12.25 19.57
N PRO A 6 0.13 11.54 19.61
CA PRO A 6 0.09 10.12 19.32
C PRO A 6 0.29 9.94 17.82
N GLN A 7 1.56 9.74 17.44
CA GLN A 7 2.02 9.18 16.17
C GLN A 7 0.92 8.30 15.56
N VAL A 8 0.22 8.85 14.57
CA VAL A 8 -0.76 8.11 13.77
C VAL A 8 0.03 7.05 13.02
N SER A 9 0.23 5.91 13.68
CA SER A 9 0.77 4.72 13.05
C SER A 9 -0.15 4.41 11.87
N PRO A 10 0.37 4.25 10.64
CA PRO A 10 -0.45 3.81 9.53
C PRO A 10 -1.10 2.52 10.00
N ARG A 11 -2.44 2.54 10.16
CA ARG A 11 -3.19 1.41 10.72
C ARG A 11 -2.80 0.20 9.90
N ARG A 12 -1.94 -0.68 10.44
CA ARG A 12 -1.66 -1.96 9.80
C ARG A 12 -3.01 -2.60 9.58
N PRO A 13 -3.30 -3.09 8.35
CA PRO A 13 -4.51 -3.87 8.15
C PRO A 13 -4.58 -4.93 9.25
N ALA A 14 -5.73 -5.08 9.89
CA ALA A 14 -5.93 -6.12 10.91
C ALA A 14 -5.74 -7.55 10.32
N THR A 15 -5.59 -7.65 9.00
CA THR A 15 -5.36 -8.86 8.22
C THR A 15 -3.90 -9.01 7.83
N GLY A 16 -3.38 -10.24 7.86
CA GLY A 16 -2.03 -10.53 7.36
C GLY A 16 -1.85 -10.16 5.87
N PRO A 17 -0.60 -10.03 5.37
CA PRO A 17 -0.31 -9.55 4.02
C PRO A 17 -0.94 -10.43 2.93
N LEU A 18 -0.88 -11.75 3.07
CA LEU A 18 -1.49 -12.69 2.12
C LEU A 18 -3.02 -12.53 2.07
N ARG A 19 -3.66 -12.38 3.24
CA ARG A 19 -5.10 -12.15 3.31
C ARG A 19 -5.49 -10.80 2.73
N THR A 20 -4.65 -9.79 2.94
CA THR A 20 -4.85 -8.46 2.34
C THR A 20 -4.85 -8.54 0.82
N MET A 21 -3.92 -9.29 0.22
CA MET A 21 -3.87 -9.49 -1.24
C MET A 21 -5.11 -10.19 -1.79
N GLN A 22 -5.63 -11.20 -1.08
CA GLN A 22 -6.90 -11.84 -1.44
C GLN A 22 -8.07 -10.84 -1.45
N LEU A 23 -8.18 -10.01 -0.40
CA LEU A 23 -9.23 -9.00 -0.29
C LEU A 23 -9.11 -7.92 -1.38
N VAL A 24 -7.90 -7.51 -1.73
CA VAL A 24 -7.66 -6.57 -2.84
C VAL A 24 -8.15 -7.18 -4.15
N ARG A 25 -7.81 -8.45 -4.43
CA ARG A 25 -8.27 -9.15 -5.64
C ARG A 25 -9.79 -9.21 -5.74
N GLU A 26 -10.46 -9.67 -4.68
CA GLU A 26 -11.94 -9.73 -4.63
C GLU A 26 -12.58 -8.36 -4.90
N ARG A 27 -12.05 -7.30 -4.27
CA ARG A 27 -12.57 -5.94 -4.43
C ARG A 27 -12.31 -5.37 -5.82
N SER A 28 -11.15 -5.64 -6.41
CA SER A 28 -10.81 -5.17 -7.75
C SER A 28 -11.76 -5.77 -8.80
N VAL A 29 -12.11 -7.05 -8.68
CA VAL A 29 -13.07 -7.71 -9.57
C VAL A 29 -14.44 -7.03 -9.50
N GLU A 30 -14.97 -6.84 -8.30
CA GLU A 30 -16.28 -6.20 -8.14
C GLU A 30 -16.27 -4.71 -8.52
N ALA A 31 -15.15 -4.01 -8.33
CA ALA A 31 -15.00 -2.63 -8.79
C ALA A 31 -15.06 -2.53 -10.32
N VAL A 32 -14.42 -3.47 -11.03
CA VAL A 32 -14.52 -3.55 -12.50
C VAL A 32 -15.94 -3.83 -12.93
N LEU A 33 -16.61 -4.80 -12.32
CA LEU A 33 -18.01 -5.11 -12.63
C LEU A 33 -18.92 -3.91 -12.37
N GLY A 34 -18.81 -3.28 -11.20
CA GLY A 34 -19.59 -2.10 -10.84
C GLY A 34 -19.37 -0.90 -11.77
N ARG A 35 -18.17 -0.76 -12.35
CA ARG A 35 -17.86 0.32 -13.30
C ARG A 35 -18.24 0.00 -14.75
N SER A 36 -18.31 -1.29 -15.11
CA SER A 36 -18.50 -1.73 -16.50
C SER A 36 -19.89 -1.48 -17.07
N GLY A 37 -20.92 -1.29 -16.22
CA GLY A 37 -22.31 -1.22 -16.67
C GLY A 37 -22.86 -2.55 -17.24
N LEU A 38 -22.18 -3.67 -16.99
CA LEU A 38 -22.59 -4.99 -17.47
C LEU A 38 -23.81 -5.52 -16.73
N ASN A 39 -24.85 -5.86 -17.50
CA ASN A 39 -26.07 -6.50 -16.98
C ASN A 39 -26.18 -7.99 -17.34
N HIS A 40 -25.23 -8.54 -18.12
CA HIS A 40 -25.28 -9.92 -18.58
C HIS A 40 -24.69 -10.89 -17.53
N PRO A 41 -25.51 -11.76 -16.89
CA PRO A 41 -25.07 -12.55 -15.74
C PRO A 41 -23.94 -13.54 -16.08
N ALA A 42 -23.99 -14.19 -17.24
CA ALA A 42 -22.94 -15.12 -17.64
C ALA A 42 -21.59 -14.43 -17.91
N LEU A 43 -21.61 -13.21 -18.44
CA LEU A 43 -20.39 -12.43 -18.69
C LEU A 43 -19.82 -11.89 -17.38
N ALA A 44 -20.68 -11.45 -16.46
CA ALA A 44 -20.25 -11.11 -15.11
C ALA A 44 -19.61 -12.30 -14.39
N ALA A 45 -20.18 -13.51 -14.53
CA ALA A 45 -19.60 -14.73 -13.98
C ALA A 45 -18.23 -15.07 -14.60
N GLU A 46 -18.09 -14.94 -15.93
CA GLU A 46 -16.82 -15.18 -16.61
C GLU A 46 -15.75 -14.16 -16.20
N ILE A 47 -16.14 -12.88 -16.03
CA ILE A 47 -15.25 -11.85 -15.51
C ILE A 47 -14.79 -12.20 -14.11
N ARG A 48 -15.68 -12.60 -13.19
CA ARG A 48 -15.28 -13.05 -11.86
C ARG A 48 -14.31 -14.23 -11.92
N ARG A 49 -14.58 -15.20 -12.81
CA ARG A 49 -13.73 -16.38 -12.98
C ARG A 49 -12.33 -16.02 -13.45
N ARG A 50 -12.19 -15.17 -14.47
CA ARG A 50 -10.88 -14.76 -15.02
C ARG A 50 -10.16 -13.78 -14.11
N PHE A 51 -10.81 -12.69 -13.75
CA PHE A 51 -10.19 -11.57 -13.04
C PHE A 51 -9.92 -11.90 -11.57
N GLY A 52 -10.70 -12.84 -11.00
CA GLY A 52 -10.46 -13.40 -9.68
C GLY A 52 -9.45 -14.55 -9.65
N SER A 53 -8.87 -14.94 -10.79
CA SER A 53 -7.79 -15.93 -10.84
C SER A 53 -6.51 -15.42 -10.15
N THR A 54 -5.64 -16.34 -9.76
CA THR A 54 -4.25 -16.06 -9.34
C THR A 54 -3.28 -16.12 -10.50
N GLU A 55 -3.66 -16.78 -11.60
CA GLU A 55 -2.85 -16.99 -12.79
C GLU A 55 -2.99 -15.82 -13.77
N VAL A 56 -1.87 -15.14 -14.03
CA VAL A 56 -1.83 -13.97 -14.93
C VAL A 56 -2.28 -14.35 -16.34
N LEU A 57 -1.93 -15.55 -16.80
CA LEU A 57 -2.29 -16.05 -18.13
C LEU A 57 -3.80 -16.25 -18.31
N ASP A 58 -4.54 -16.44 -17.20
CA ASP A 58 -6.00 -16.58 -17.22
C ASP A 58 -6.74 -15.23 -17.16
N GLY A 59 -6.00 -14.12 -17.03
CA GLY A 59 -6.53 -12.77 -16.93
C GLY A 59 -6.65 -12.23 -15.50
N ALA A 60 -5.89 -12.76 -14.55
CA ALA A 60 -5.87 -12.25 -13.17
C ALA A 60 -5.57 -10.75 -13.11
N LEU A 61 -6.39 -9.99 -12.38
CA LEU A 61 -6.11 -8.57 -12.11
C LEU A 61 -5.03 -8.38 -11.06
N VAL A 62 -4.94 -9.31 -10.12
CA VAL A 62 -4.00 -9.29 -9.01
C VAL A 62 -3.35 -10.66 -8.91
N ARG A 63 -2.07 -10.73 -9.28
CA ARG A 63 -1.28 -11.97 -9.22
C ARG A 63 -1.15 -12.50 -7.79
N GLU A 64 -0.82 -13.78 -7.67
CA GLU A 64 -0.46 -14.34 -6.37
C GLU A 64 0.79 -13.63 -5.79
N PRO A 65 0.77 -13.21 -4.52
CA PRO A 65 1.95 -12.65 -3.88
C PRO A 65 3.08 -13.68 -3.83
N VAL A 66 4.22 -13.32 -4.41
CA VAL A 66 5.46 -14.10 -4.28
C VAL A 66 6.22 -13.58 -3.07
N ILE A 67 6.53 -14.47 -2.12
CA ILE A 67 7.45 -14.15 -1.04
C ILE A 67 8.86 -14.38 -1.56
N GLU A 68 9.52 -13.30 -1.99
CA GLU A 68 10.94 -13.34 -2.29
C GLU A 68 11.71 -13.29 -0.97
N GLY A 69 12.34 -14.41 -0.60
CA GLY A 69 13.24 -14.45 0.53
C GLY A 69 14.50 -13.65 0.19
N ALA A 70 14.77 -12.57 0.93
CA ALA A 70 16.07 -11.90 0.88
C ALA A 70 17.13 -12.79 1.56
N ALA A 71 17.71 -13.71 0.80
CA ALA A 71 18.77 -14.60 1.27
C ALA A 71 20.15 -14.10 0.81
N PRO A 72 21.18 -14.05 1.69
CA PRO A 72 21.16 -13.99 3.15
C PRO A 72 21.19 -12.54 3.67
N PHE A 73 20.46 -12.26 4.74
CA PHE A 73 20.66 -11.05 5.53
C PHE A 73 22.03 -11.12 6.21
N GLN A 74 23.04 -10.43 5.66
CA GLN A 74 24.27 -10.17 6.40
C GLN A 74 23.95 -9.08 7.42
N VAL A 75 24.01 -9.44 8.70
CA VAL A 75 24.05 -8.46 9.78
C VAL A 75 25.36 -7.72 9.62
N GLU A 76 25.34 -6.63 8.88
CA GLU A 76 26.40 -5.65 8.96
C GLU A 76 26.29 -5.05 10.36
N GLY A 77 27.34 -5.16 11.18
CA GLY A 77 27.33 -4.73 12.59
C GLY A 77 27.10 -3.23 12.82
N ARG A 78 26.66 -2.50 11.79
CA ARG A 78 26.19 -1.13 11.86
C ARG A 78 24.82 -1.09 12.51
N THR A 79 24.72 -0.29 13.54
CA THR A 79 23.48 0.13 14.18
C THR A 79 22.88 1.32 13.42
N PHE A 80 21.61 1.63 13.66
CA PHE A 80 21.01 2.87 13.15
C PHE A 80 21.74 4.14 13.63
N ALA A 81 22.48 4.07 14.75
CA ALA A 81 23.29 5.19 15.23
C ALA A 81 24.46 5.49 14.28
N ASP A 82 24.95 4.50 13.52
CA ASP A 82 26.00 4.68 12.52
C ASP A 82 25.48 5.38 11.25
N CYS A 83 24.16 5.38 11.05
CA CYS A 83 23.47 6.10 9.97
C CYS A 83 23.06 7.53 10.35
N ALA A 84 23.34 7.97 11.58
CA ALA A 84 23.10 9.33 12.04
C ALA A 84 24.17 10.29 11.47
N ARG A 85 24.15 10.44 10.14
CA ARG A 85 24.86 11.51 9.41
C ARG A 85 23.87 12.59 9.05
N ASP A 86 24.40 13.70 8.53
CA ASP A 86 23.59 14.79 8.00
C ASP A 86 22.49 14.26 7.07
N PRO A 87 21.25 14.77 7.19
CA PRO A 87 20.18 14.39 6.29
C PRO A 87 20.65 14.57 4.84
N LEU A 88 20.41 13.57 4.00
CA LEU A 88 20.69 13.66 2.56
C LEU A 88 19.93 14.82 1.87
N HIS A 89 19.00 15.45 2.57
CA HIS A 89 18.23 16.59 2.11
C HIS A 89 18.55 17.83 2.94
N PRO A 90 18.74 19.00 2.30
CA PRO A 90 18.90 20.25 3.01
C PRO A 90 17.69 20.50 3.91
N VAL A 91 17.94 21.02 5.10
CA VAL A 91 16.92 21.53 6.01
C VAL A 91 16.06 22.52 5.24
N THR A 92 14.79 22.17 5.03
CA THR A 92 13.81 23.12 4.52
C THR A 92 13.54 24.09 5.66
N GLU A 93 14.20 25.25 5.63
CA GLU A 93 13.83 26.36 6.51
C GLU A 93 12.42 26.79 6.10
N PHE A 94 11.43 26.48 6.93
CA PHE A 94 10.11 27.07 6.81
C PHE A 94 10.24 28.53 7.28
N SER A 95 10.54 29.43 6.34
CA SER A 95 10.37 30.86 6.59
C SER A 95 8.89 31.11 6.86
N GLU A 96 8.54 31.56 8.07
CA GLU A 96 7.20 31.98 8.44
C GLU A 96 6.68 33.02 7.44
N VAL A 97 5.75 32.64 6.57
CA VAL A 97 4.92 33.60 5.85
C VAL A 97 3.89 34.10 6.86
N ARG A 98 4.17 35.26 7.47
CA ARG A 98 3.14 36.04 8.17
C ARG A 98 2.09 36.47 7.17
N LEU A 99 0.91 35.87 7.25
CA LEU A 99 -0.26 36.33 6.53
C LEU A 99 -0.92 37.41 7.41
N ASP A 100 -0.57 38.68 7.16
CA ASP A 100 -1.27 39.82 7.74
C ASP A 100 -2.66 39.91 7.10
N ILE A 101 -3.66 39.27 7.71
CA ILE A 101 -5.06 39.52 7.38
C ILE A 101 -5.49 40.77 8.14
N ALA A 102 -5.42 41.90 7.45
CA ALA A 102 -6.05 43.13 7.89
C ALA A 102 -7.57 42.95 8.02
N ARG A 103 -8.10 43.26 9.20
CA ARG A 103 -9.43 43.85 9.40
C ARG A 103 -9.36 44.88 10.50
#